data_AF-A0A1C6R042-F1
#
_entry.id   AF-A0A1C6R042-F1
#
_cell.length_a   1.000
_cell.length_b   1.000
_cell.length_c   1.000
_cell.angle_alpha   90.00
_cell.angle_beta   90.00
_cell.angle_gamma   90.00
#
_symmetry.space_group_name_H-M   'P 1'
#
loop_
_entity.id
_entity.type
_entity.pdbx_description
1 polymer ?
#
loop_
_entity_poly.entity_id
_entity_poly.type
_entity_poly.pdbx_seq_one_letter_code
_entity_poly.pdbx_strand_id
1 'polypeptide(L)'
;MTDPTRGGKVKSPFAVLWGISLALLWPAALSAELDLQGSRLVVSGMLDGTVIKAFEEHLATGHIRTVVFENSLGGTPEMASEYARAIRASGVNTEAKGQCHAACAYAFLAGKEHRFGRGFQVNGLLIPVDGRPRPADLVSRWNGDDGVRTLADFIAPPAQATPSGADATAAATPAAEANAPAAVPGAAPKERWQPNQGVLFVSTPTLFGRVYNSFYCDGTQGRDMSRCELLSDADPYKLGVLTP
;
A
#
# COMPACT_ATOMS: atom_id res chain seq x y z
N MET A 1 -90.24 10.04 18.48
CA MET A 1 -90.17 9.34 19.77
C MET A 1 -88.70 9.18 20.11
N THR A 2 -88.26 9.81 21.21
CA THR A 2 -87.01 9.60 21.98
C THR A 2 -85.62 9.77 21.32
N ASP A 3 -85.01 10.94 21.56
CA ASP A 3 -83.73 11.28 22.27
C ASP A 3 -82.55 10.27 22.36
N PRO A 4 -81.29 10.71 22.66
CA PRO A 4 -80.08 10.33 21.93
C PRO A 4 -79.16 9.51 22.84
N THR A 5 -78.13 8.86 22.31
CA THR A 5 -77.05 8.38 23.19
C THR A 5 -75.70 8.36 22.49
N ARG A 6 -74.82 9.20 23.07
CA ARG A 6 -73.53 8.78 23.64
C ARG A 6 -72.38 8.61 22.65
N GLY A 7 -71.52 9.63 22.66
CA GLY A 7 -70.16 9.57 22.15
C GLY A 7 -69.34 8.44 22.81
N GLY A 8 -68.60 7.74 21.97
CA GLY A 8 -67.58 6.78 22.36
C GLY A 8 -66.30 7.07 21.59
N LYS A 9 -65.26 7.50 22.31
CA LYS A 9 -63.87 7.56 21.82
C LYS A 9 -63.44 6.16 21.44
N VAL A 10 -63.09 5.92 20.17
CA VAL A 10 -62.38 4.71 19.76
C VAL A 10 -60.91 5.06 19.57
N LYS A 11 -60.08 4.45 20.42
CA LYS A 11 -58.63 4.59 20.47
C LYS A 11 -58.02 3.94 19.23
N SER A 12 -57.13 4.67 18.56
CA SER A 12 -56.31 4.19 17.45
C SER A 12 -55.27 3.18 17.94
N PRO A 13 -55.16 1.97 17.37
CA PRO A 13 -54.06 1.06 17.61
C PRO A 13 -53.17 0.96 16.36
N PHE A 14 -52.27 1.91 16.15
CA PHE A 14 -51.16 1.75 15.21
C PHE A 14 -49.87 2.19 15.90
N ALA A 15 -49.22 1.23 16.55
CA ALA A 15 -47.81 1.34 16.93
C ALA A 15 -47.24 -0.07 17.13
N VAL A 16 -46.92 -0.74 16.03
CA VAL A 16 -45.97 -1.86 16.04
C VAL A 16 -44.75 -1.38 15.27
N LEU A 17 -43.81 -0.78 15.99
CA LEU A 17 -42.48 -0.44 15.49
C LEU A 17 -41.66 -1.74 15.41
N TRP A 18 -41.51 -2.29 14.22
CA TRP A 18 -40.46 -3.27 13.94
C TRP A 18 -39.12 -2.53 13.91
N GLY A 19 -38.36 -2.64 14.99
CA GLY A 19 -36.96 -2.27 15.04
C GLY A 19 -36.14 -3.27 14.22
N ILE A 20 -35.84 -2.93 12.97
CA ILE A 20 -34.83 -3.63 12.19
C ILE A 20 -33.48 -3.09 12.65
N SER A 21 -32.80 -3.84 13.53
CA SER A 21 -31.40 -3.62 13.88
C SER A 21 -30.55 -3.87 12.65
N LEU A 22 -30.16 -2.80 11.96
CA LEU A 22 -29.17 -2.83 10.89
C LEU A 22 -27.80 -3.03 11.53
N ALA A 23 -27.40 -4.30 11.71
CA ALA A 23 -26.03 -4.63 12.08
C ALA A 23 -25.11 -4.18 10.94
N LEU A 24 -24.34 -3.13 11.20
CA LEU A 24 -23.22 -2.69 10.38
C LEU A 24 -22.21 -3.85 10.30
N LEU A 25 -22.30 -4.65 9.24
CA LEU A 25 -21.25 -5.55 8.81
C LEU A 25 -20.07 -4.67 8.36
N TRP A 26 -19.18 -4.33 9.30
CA TRP A 26 -17.84 -3.91 8.91
C TRP A 26 -17.21 -5.06 8.12
N PRO A 27 -16.71 -4.82 6.89
CA PRO A 27 -15.93 -5.84 6.21
C PRO A 27 -14.69 -6.06 7.05
N ALA A 28 -14.66 -7.18 7.79
CA ALA A 28 -13.44 -7.69 8.36
C ALA A 28 -12.43 -7.79 7.21
N ALA A 29 -11.22 -7.27 7.42
CA ALA A 29 -10.17 -7.50 6.45
C ALA A 29 -9.99 -9.01 6.32
N LEU A 30 -10.32 -9.53 5.14
CA LEU A 30 -10.17 -10.95 4.85
C LEU A 30 -8.68 -11.28 4.87
N SER A 31 -8.35 -12.38 5.52
CA SER A 31 -7.00 -12.96 5.51
C SER A 31 -6.56 -13.27 4.07
N ALA A 32 -5.27 -13.47 3.85
CA ALA A 32 -4.77 -13.80 2.52
C ALA A 32 -5.38 -15.13 2.03
N GLU A 33 -5.82 -15.15 0.77
CA GLU A 33 -6.30 -16.35 0.10
C GLU A 33 -5.58 -16.53 -1.23
N LEU A 34 -5.36 -17.80 -1.60
CA LEU A 34 -4.68 -18.20 -2.84
C LEU A 34 -5.65 -18.94 -3.74
N ASP A 35 -5.73 -18.50 -5.00
CA ASP A 35 -6.50 -19.18 -6.04
C ASP A 35 -5.63 -19.42 -7.28
N LEU A 36 -5.62 -20.67 -7.76
CA LEU A 36 -4.80 -21.09 -8.88
C LEU A 36 -5.62 -21.06 -10.18
N GLN A 37 -5.31 -20.09 -11.04
CA GLN A 37 -5.97 -19.88 -12.33
C GLN A 37 -5.02 -20.19 -13.48
N GLY A 38 -4.77 -21.48 -13.71
CA GLY A 38 -3.83 -21.95 -14.72
C GLY A 38 -2.39 -21.54 -14.39
N SER A 39 -1.79 -20.66 -15.20
CA SER A 39 -0.44 -20.10 -14.95
C SER A 39 -0.46 -18.84 -14.09
N ARG A 40 -1.62 -18.45 -13.55
CA ARG A 40 -1.80 -17.27 -12.70
C ARG A 40 -2.07 -17.73 -11.28
N LEU A 41 -1.33 -17.19 -10.32
CA LEU A 41 -1.61 -17.38 -8.89
C LEU A 41 -2.24 -16.08 -8.37
N VAL A 42 -3.53 -16.13 -8.05
CA VAL A 42 -4.27 -14.99 -7.50
C VAL A 42 -4.09 -14.97 -5.99
N VAL A 43 -3.73 -13.80 -5.47
CA VAL A 43 -3.57 -13.52 -4.04
C VAL A 43 -4.53 -12.40 -3.68
N SER A 44 -5.51 -12.70 -2.84
CA SER A 44 -6.50 -11.73 -2.37
C SER A 44 -6.45 -11.56 -0.87
N GLY A 45 -6.96 -10.43 -0.36
CA GLY A 45 -6.98 -10.17 1.08
C GLY A 45 -5.66 -9.63 1.64
N MET A 46 -5.57 -9.55 2.97
CA MET A 46 -4.42 -8.98 3.67
C MET A 46 -3.23 -9.95 3.67
N LEU A 47 -2.04 -9.47 3.28
CA LEU A 47 -0.80 -10.25 3.36
C LEU A 47 -0.34 -10.39 4.82
N ASP A 48 -0.97 -11.31 5.55
CA ASP A 48 -0.75 -11.58 6.97
C ASP A 48 0.15 -12.80 7.26
N GLY A 49 0.61 -13.47 6.21
CA GLY A 49 1.54 -14.60 6.28
C GLY A 49 0.91 -15.96 6.51
N THR A 50 -0.41 -16.04 6.67
CA THR A 50 -1.12 -17.32 6.83
C THR A 50 -0.87 -18.29 5.66
N VAL A 51 -0.76 -17.76 4.44
CA VAL A 51 -0.61 -18.55 3.21
C VAL A 51 0.79 -18.50 2.58
N ILE A 52 1.80 -17.90 3.23
CA ILE A 52 3.11 -17.66 2.61
C ILE A 52 3.81 -18.96 2.17
N LYS A 53 3.72 -20.03 2.95
CA LYS A 53 4.32 -21.32 2.59
C LYS A 53 3.67 -21.93 1.35
N ALA A 54 2.34 -21.94 1.30
CA ALA A 54 1.60 -22.43 0.13
C ALA A 54 1.89 -21.57 -1.11
N PHE A 55 2.04 -20.26 -0.93
CA PHE A 55 2.46 -19.34 -1.99
C PHE A 55 3.83 -19.71 -2.55
N GLU A 56 4.83 -19.92 -1.69
CA GLU A 56 6.18 -20.36 -2.09
C GLU A 56 6.16 -21.72 -2.80
N GLU A 57 5.40 -22.69 -2.28
CA GLU A 57 5.23 -24.00 -2.89
C GLU A 57 4.65 -23.91 -4.30
N HIS A 58 3.61 -23.09 -4.51
CA HIS A 58 3.05 -22.85 -5.83
C HIS A 58 4.07 -22.24 -6.80
N LEU A 59 4.86 -21.24 -6.35
CA LEU A 59 5.89 -20.64 -7.18
C LEU A 59 7.03 -21.61 -7.51
N ALA A 60 7.42 -22.47 -6.55
CA ALA A 60 8.48 -23.46 -6.72
C ALA A 60 8.12 -24.53 -7.76
N THR A 61 6.84 -24.75 -8.08
CA THR A 61 6.44 -25.64 -9.18
C THR A 61 6.95 -25.18 -10.55
N GLY A 62 7.25 -23.89 -10.71
CA GLY A 62 7.69 -23.31 -11.99
C GLY A 62 6.59 -23.18 -13.05
N HIS A 63 5.34 -23.54 -12.73
CA HIS A 63 4.18 -23.40 -13.63
C HIS A 63 3.58 -21.98 -13.61
N ILE A 64 3.75 -21.27 -12.49
CA ILE A 64 3.24 -19.90 -12.34
C ILE A 64 4.09 -18.95 -13.19
N ARG A 65 3.40 -18.10 -13.95
CA ARG A 65 3.99 -17.04 -14.78
C ARG A 65 3.64 -15.66 -14.26
N THR A 66 2.53 -15.53 -13.54
CA THR A 66 2.06 -14.25 -13.01
C THR A 66 1.42 -14.41 -11.65
N VAL A 67 1.87 -13.63 -10.69
CA VAL A 67 1.18 -13.43 -9.41
C VAL A 67 0.23 -12.25 -9.56
N VAL A 68 -1.04 -12.48 -9.28
CA VAL A 68 -2.10 -11.47 -9.42
C VAL A 68 -2.57 -11.06 -8.04
N PHE A 69 -2.23 -9.85 -7.61
CA PHE A 69 -2.77 -9.30 -6.39
C PHE A 69 -4.15 -8.71 -6.65
N GLU A 70 -5.19 -9.30 -6.06
CA GLU A 70 -6.58 -8.90 -6.23
C GLU A 70 -7.15 -8.32 -4.93
N ASN A 71 -7.41 -7.02 -4.91
CA ASN A 71 -7.94 -6.32 -3.73
C ASN A 71 -7.17 -6.65 -2.44
N SER A 72 -5.84 -6.65 -2.52
CA SER A 72 -4.96 -6.95 -1.40
C SER A 72 -4.51 -5.66 -0.70
N LEU A 73 -5.01 -5.48 0.52
CA LEU A 73 -4.89 -4.24 1.28
C LEU A 73 -4.03 -4.49 2.53
N GLY A 74 -2.88 -3.82 2.62
CA GLY A 74 -2.10 -3.86 3.85
C GLY A 74 -1.16 -5.05 3.95
N GLY A 75 -0.83 -5.41 5.18
CA GLY A 75 0.25 -6.32 5.56
C GLY A 75 1.40 -5.58 6.26
N THR A 76 2.23 -6.33 6.97
CA THR A 76 3.42 -5.79 7.63
C THR A 76 4.56 -5.68 6.63
N PRO A 77 5.58 -4.83 6.88
CA PRO A 77 6.74 -4.79 6.01
C PRO A 77 7.44 -6.17 5.96
N GLU A 78 7.55 -6.87 7.09
CA GLU A 78 8.15 -8.22 7.13
C GLU A 78 7.46 -9.14 6.11
N MET A 79 6.12 -9.14 6.08
CA MET A 79 5.38 -9.92 5.08
C MET A 79 5.63 -9.45 3.65
N ALA A 80 5.68 -8.13 3.42
CA ALA A 80 6.02 -7.60 2.11
C ALA A 80 7.38 -8.13 1.60
N SER A 81 8.37 -8.25 2.50
CA SER A 81 9.70 -8.77 2.16
C SER A 81 9.69 -10.25 1.81
N GLU A 82 8.94 -11.07 2.55
CA GLU A 82 8.84 -12.51 2.28
C GLU A 82 8.21 -12.77 0.90
N TYR A 83 7.05 -12.15 0.61
CA TYR A 83 6.42 -12.25 -0.71
C TYR A 83 7.34 -11.71 -1.81
N ALA A 84 7.98 -10.55 -1.63
CA ALA A 84 8.90 -9.97 -2.60
C ALA A 84 10.13 -10.85 -2.87
N ARG A 85 10.65 -11.54 -1.84
CA ARG A 85 11.78 -12.48 -1.99
C ARG A 85 11.36 -13.67 -2.84
N ALA A 86 10.22 -14.29 -2.53
CA ALA A 86 9.70 -15.44 -3.28
C ALA A 86 9.39 -15.08 -4.75
N ILE A 87 8.82 -13.90 -5.00
CA ILE A 87 8.53 -13.42 -6.37
C ILE A 87 9.84 -13.20 -7.16
N ARG A 88 10.84 -12.53 -6.58
CA ARG A 88 12.15 -12.35 -7.23
C ARG A 88 12.84 -13.67 -7.51
N ALA A 89 12.85 -14.58 -6.54
CA ALA A 89 13.48 -15.89 -6.68
C ALA A 89 12.84 -16.74 -7.79
N SER A 90 11.52 -16.61 -7.99
CA SER A 90 10.80 -17.33 -9.06
C SER A 90 10.83 -16.62 -10.41
N GLY A 91 11.15 -15.32 -10.46
CA GLY A 91 11.23 -14.55 -11.70
C GLY A 91 9.88 -14.36 -12.40
N VAL A 92 8.77 -14.46 -11.66
CA VAL A 92 7.41 -14.29 -12.19
C VAL A 92 7.07 -12.82 -12.42
N ASN A 93 6.08 -12.58 -13.28
CA ASN A 93 5.47 -11.26 -13.43
C ASN A 93 4.46 -10.99 -12.31
N THR A 94 4.12 -9.73 -12.10
CA THR A 94 3.10 -9.30 -11.14
C THR A 94 2.00 -8.50 -11.82
N GLU A 95 0.77 -8.67 -11.35
CA GLU A 95 -0.40 -7.96 -11.82
C GLU A 95 -1.22 -7.44 -10.63
N ALA A 96 -1.63 -6.17 -10.65
CA ALA A 96 -2.52 -5.61 -9.64
C ALA A 96 -3.94 -5.43 -10.20
N LYS A 97 -4.93 -6.10 -9.61
CA LYS A 97 -6.37 -6.01 -9.93
C LYS A 97 -7.13 -5.40 -8.75
N GLY A 98 -7.91 -4.36 -9.02
CA GLY A 98 -8.54 -3.58 -7.96
C GLY A 98 -7.49 -2.84 -7.14
N GLN A 99 -7.52 -3.00 -5.82
CA GLN A 99 -6.63 -2.26 -4.92
C GLN A 99 -5.43 -3.11 -4.45
N CYS A 100 -4.22 -2.56 -4.50
CA CYS A 100 -2.98 -3.17 -4.00
C CYS A 100 -2.19 -2.16 -3.18
N HIS A 101 -2.31 -2.19 -1.86
CA HIS A 101 -1.79 -1.14 -0.97
C HIS A 101 -0.77 -1.68 0.02
N ALA A 102 0.20 -0.84 0.41
CA ALA A 102 1.22 -1.15 1.41
C ALA A 102 2.04 -2.41 1.09
N ALA A 103 1.97 -3.48 1.89
CA ALA A 103 2.77 -4.68 1.66
C ALA A 103 2.51 -5.32 0.29
N CYS A 104 1.25 -5.29 -0.17
CA CYS A 104 0.90 -5.70 -1.53
C CYS A 104 1.71 -4.93 -2.58
N ALA A 105 1.77 -3.60 -2.46
CA ALA A 105 2.43 -2.77 -3.46
C ALA A 105 3.93 -3.04 -3.54
N TYR A 106 4.58 -3.30 -2.39
CA TYR A 106 5.98 -3.72 -2.36
C TYR A 106 6.20 -5.11 -2.96
N ALA A 107 5.33 -6.08 -2.66
CA ALA A 107 5.40 -7.41 -3.26
C ALA A 107 5.15 -7.36 -4.78
N PHE A 108 4.24 -6.49 -5.24
CA PHE A 108 3.98 -6.24 -6.64
C PHE A 108 5.22 -5.74 -7.39
N LEU A 109 5.98 -4.80 -6.83
CA LEU A 109 7.21 -4.27 -7.45
C LEU A 109 8.34 -5.30 -7.57
N ALA A 110 8.23 -6.46 -6.92
CA ALA A 110 9.22 -7.51 -6.97
C ALA A 110 9.15 -8.36 -8.25
N GLY A 111 8.08 -8.21 -9.04
CA GLY A 111 7.89 -8.94 -10.30
C GLY A 111 8.91 -8.55 -11.36
N LYS A 112 9.23 -9.49 -12.25
CA LYS A 112 10.09 -9.22 -13.42
C LYS A 112 9.48 -8.15 -14.34
N GLU A 113 8.18 -8.28 -14.58
CA GLU A 113 7.34 -7.26 -15.18
C GLU A 113 6.14 -7.02 -14.27
N HIS A 114 5.72 -5.76 -14.16
CA HIS A 114 4.67 -5.33 -13.25
C HIS A 114 3.62 -4.54 -14.04
N ARG A 115 2.36 -4.98 -14.01
CA ARG A 115 1.26 -4.37 -14.80
C ARG A 115 -0.02 -4.20 -13.99
N PHE A 116 -0.85 -3.24 -14.37
CA PHE A 116 -2.23 -3.22 -13.91
C PHE A 116 -3.08 -4.24 -14.66
N GLY A 117 -4.03 -4.85 -13.94
CA GLY A 117 -4.96 -5.79 -14.52
C GLY A 117 -5.87 -5.18 -15.57
N ARG A 118 -6.30 -6.04 -16.50
CA ARG A 118 -7.19 -5.68 -17.60
C ARG A 118 -8.66 -5.72 -17.14
N GLY A 119 -9.53 -5.04 -17.87
CA GLY A 119 -10.97 -4.99 -17.60
C GLY A 119 -11.48 -3.57 -17.34
N PHE A 120 -12.74 -3.49 -16.91
CA PHE A 120 -13.45 -2.22 -16.67
C PHE A 120 -13.34 -1.72 -15.22
N GLN A 121 -12.56 -2.40 -14.37
CA GLN A 121 -12.30 -1.90 -13.02
C GLN A 121 -11.19 -0.84 -12.98
N VAL A 122 -11.35 0.10 -12.05
CA VAL A 122 -10.26 0.98 -11.61
C VAL A 122 -9.28 0.15 -10.80
N ASN A 123 -8.00 0.27 -11.13
CA ASN A 123 -6.94 -0.33 -10.33
C ASN A 123 -6.18 0.77 -9.58
N GLY A 124 -5.76 0.48 -8.36
CA GLY A 124 -4.98 1.38 -7.52
C GLY A 124 -3.80 0.64 -6.90
N LEU A 125 -2.61 1.22 -6.98
CA LEU A 125 -1.39 0.75 -6.33
C LEU A 125 -0.89 1.86 -5.41
N LEU A 126 -0.90 1.64 -4.09
CA LEU A 126 -0.39 2.62 -3.13
C LEU A 126 0.92 2.13 -2.53
N ILE A 127 2.01 2.83 -2.88
CA ILE A 127 3.34 2.56 -2.35
C ILE A 127 3.61 3.52 -1.19
N PRO A 128 3.78 3.00 0.04
CA PRO A 128 4.15 3.79 1.20
C PRO A 128 5.40 4.63 0.99
N VAL A 129 5.32 5.91 1.37
CA VAL A 129 6.45 6.83 1.49
C VAL A 129 6.36 7.60 2.81
N ASP A 130 7.46 8.11 3.32
CA ASP A 130 7.54 8.81 4.61
C ASP A 130 7.01 10.25 4.56
N GLY A 131 7.07 10.89 3.39
CA GLY A 131 6.53 12.21 3.14
C GLY A 131 6.30 12.45 1.65
N ARG A 132 5.87 13.68 1.31
CA ARG A 132 5.59 14.04 -0.09
C ARG A 132 6.89 14.00 -0.91
N PRO A 133 6.99 13.15 -1.93
CA PRO A 133 8.16 13.12 -2.79
C PRO A 133 8.12 14.28 -3.77
N ARG A 134 9.29 14.84 -4.11
CA ARG A 134 9.39 15.73 -5.27
C ARG A 134 9.40 14.86 -6.54
N PRO A 135 8.87 15.33 -7.68
CA PRO A 135 8.86 14.53 -8.91
C PRO A 135 10.24 13.99 -9.32
N ALA A 136 11.30 14.78 -9.13
CA ALA A 136 12.68 14.36 -9.41
C ALA A 136 13.16 13.18 -8.54
N ASP A 137 12.64 13.05 -7.32
CA ASP A 137 13.03 12.00 -6.37
C ASP A 137 12.35 10.65 -6.71
N LEU A 138 11.30 10.66 -7.53
CA LEU A 138 10.56 9.45 -7.93
C LEU A 138 11.24 8.69 -9.07
N VAL A 139 11.90 9.41 -9.99
CA VAL A 139 12.44 8.83 -11.24
C VAL A 139 13.55 7.80 -10.96
N SER A 140 14.36 8.00 -9.93
CA SER A 140 15.41 7.04 -9.56
C SER A 140 14.93 5.94 -8.62
N ARG A 141 13.68 6.01 -8.13
CA ARG A 141 13.26 5.27 -6.95
C ARG A 141 12.89 3.82 -7.21
N TRP A 142 12.27 3.55 -8.36
CA TRP A 142 11.73 2.22 -8.71
C TRP A 142 12.30 1.66 -10.02
N ASN A 143 13.33 2.31 -10.59
CA ASN A 143 14.03 1.83 -11.79
C ASN A 143 15.08 0.78 -11.40
N GLY A 144 14.97 -0.41 -12.00
CA GLY A 144 15.41 -1.71 -11.49
C GLY A 144 16.91 -2.02 -11.31
N ASP A 145 17.85 -1.09 -11.51
CA ASP A 145 19.29 -1.39 -11.32
C ASP A 145 19.91 -0.82 -10.04
N ASP A 146 19.41 0.32 -9.53
CA ASP A 146 19.80 0.90 -8.22
C ASP A 146 18.56 1.21 -7.34
N GLY A 147 17.36 0.92 -7.83
CA GLY A 147 16.07 1.46 -7.38
C GLY A 147 15.11 0.44 -6.77
N VAL A 148 15.59 -0.43 -5.90
CA VAL A 148 14.73 -0.94 -4.83
C VAL A 148 15.44 -0.55 -3.55
N ARG A 149 15.16 0.65 -3.04
CA ARG A 149 15.39 0.88 -1.61
C ARG A 149 14.73 -0.30 -0.89
N THR A 150 15.60 -1.11 -0.31
CA THR A 150 15.18 -2.38 0.27
C THR A 150 14.19 -2.05 1.35
N LEU A 151 13.25 -2.95 1.63
CA LEU A 151 12.33 -2.69 2.73
C LEU A 151 13.05 -2.43 4.07
N ALA A 152 14.32 -2.85 4.18
CA ALA A 152 15.22 -2.49 5.28
C ALA A 152 15.40 -0.97 5.47
N ASP A 153 15.30 -0.17 4.39
CA ASP A 153 15.31 1.30 4.46
C ASP A 153 14.07 1.86 5.14
N PHE A 154 12.99 1.07 5.30
CA PHE A 154 11.73 1.44 5.94
C PHE A 154 11.56 0.90 7.36
N ILE A 155 12.31 -0.15 7.73
CA ILE A 155 12.16 -0.90 9.00
C ILE A 155 13.17 -0.42 10.07
N ALA A 156 14.26 0.27 9.70
CA ALA A 156 15.32 0.61 10.66
C ALA A 156 14.80 1.51 11.82
N PRO A 157 15.04 1.15 13.09
CA PRO A 157 14.75 2.02 14.23
C PRO A 157 15.61 3.30 14.16
N PRO A 158 15.14 4.42 14.74
CA PRO A 158 15.87 5.68 14.69
C PRO A 158 17.28 5.48 15.25
N ALA A 159 18.31 5.83 14.46
CA ALA A 159 19.61 6.13 15.04
C ALA A 159 19.37 7.23 16.07
N GLN A 160 19.67 6.94 17.33
CA GLN A 160 19.48 7.86 18.44
C GLN A 160 20.20 9.17 18.08
N ALA A 161 19.42 10.23 17.89
CA ALA A 161 19.96 11.57 17.81
C ALA A 161 20.53 11.87 19.20
N THR A 162 21.86 11.81 19.33
CA THR A 162 22.57 12.39 20.47
C THR A 162 22.22 13.89 20.50
N PRO A 163 21.62 14.43 21.57
CA PRO A 163 21.44 15.87 21.67
C PRO A 163 22.83 16.49 21.81
N SER A 164 23.24 17.26 20.80
CA SER A 164 24.43 18.10 20.87
C SER A 164 24.01 19.53 21.20
N GLY A 165 24.59 20.07 22.28
CA GLY A 165 24.55 21.47 22.68
C GLY A 165 23.47 21.80 23.72
N ALA A 166 23.73 22.52 24.81
CA ALA A 166 24.95 23.18 25.28
C ALA A 166 24.70 23.58 26.74
N ASP A 167 25.70 23.40 27.61
CA ASP A 167 26.05 24.34 28.68
C ASP A 167 27.27 23.81 29.46
N ALA A 168 28.41 24.46 29.27
CA ALA A 168 29.43 24.76 30.28
C ALA A 168 30.76 25.10 29.61
N THR A 169 31.15 26.36 29.78
CA THR A 169 32.49 26.94 29.57
C THR A 169 33.58 26.22 30.36
N ALA A 170 34.73 25.89 29.73
CA ALA A 170 36.09 26.31 30.14
C ALA A 170 37.22 25.45 29.49
N ALA A 171 38.10 26.16 28.76
CA ALA A 171 39.56 26.06 28.68
C ALA A 171 40.33 24.76 28.30
N ALA A 172 41.30 24.99 27.40
CA ALA A 172 42.60 24.34 27.16
C ALA A 172 42.74 23.31 26.02
N THR A 173 43.75 23.56 25.18
CA THR A 173 44.24 22.81 24.00
C THR A 173 45.65 22.26 24.30
N PRO A 174 46.32 21.40 23.49
CA PRO A 174 45.93 20.22 22.71
C PRO A 174 46.78 18.95 23.05
N ALA A 175 46.37 17.74 22.61
CA ALA A 175 47.30 16.70 22.12
C ALA A 175 46.59 15.47 21.50
N ALA A 176 47.20 14.97 20.41
CA ALA A 176 47.23 13.60 19.88
C ALA A 176 46.05 13.04 19.03
N GLU A 177 46.36 12.90 17.73
CA GLU A 177 46.12 11.76 16.82
C GLU A 177 44.82 10.94 16.92
N ALA A 178 44.04 10.94 15.82
CA ALA A 178 43.98 9.83 14.86
C ALA A 178 42.69 9.86 14.00
N ASN A 179 42.87 9.69 12.69
CA ASN A 179 41.91 9.14 11.71
C ASN A 179 40.49 9.71 11.66
N ALA A 180 40.30 10.73 10.82
CA ALA A 180 39.01 10.99 10.19
C ALA A 180 38.95 10.23 8.84
N PRO A 181 38.08 9.20 8.67
CA PRO A 181 37.64 8.84 7.33
C PRO A 181 36.73 9.96 6.83
N ALA A 182 37.03 10.42 5.62
CA ALA A 182 36.26 11.42 4.89
C ALA A 182 34.75 11.11 4.96
N ALA A 183 33.96 12.11 5.36
CA ALA A 183 32.51 12.05 5.26
C ALA A 183 32.12 11.77 3.80
N VAL A 184 31.53 10.60 3.56
CA VAL A 184 30.84 10.30 2.30
C VAL A 184 29.61 11.21 2.24
N PRO A 185 29.49 12.13 1.26
CA PRO A 185 28.25 12.85 1.06
C PRO A 185 27.29 11.93 0.30
N GLY A 186 26.10 11.65 0.87
CA GLY A 186 25.00 11.10 0.09
C GLY A 186 24.24 9.89 0.66
N ALA A 187 24.25 9.63 1.96
CA ALA A 187 23.24 8.73 2.52
C ALA A 187 21.88 9.45 2.52
N ALA A 188 21.02 9.09 1.55
CA ALA A 188 19.65 9.56 1.53
C ALA A 188 18.93 9.21 2.86
N PRO A 189 17.98 10.03 3.34
CA PRO A 189 17.26 9.74 4.58
C PRO A 189 16.60 8.36 4.54
N LYS A 190 16.81 7.56 5.60
CA LYS A 190 16.10 6.29 5.82
C LYS A 190 14.63 6.60 6.07
N GLU A 191 13.75 5.91 5.36
CA GLU A 191 12.32 6.20 5.37
C GLU A 191 11.62 5.43 6.48
N ARG A 192 10.42 5.87 6.87
CA ARG A 192 9.62 5.18 7.89
C ARG A 192 8.44 4.49 7.22
N TRP A 193 8.25 3.20 7.47
CA TRP A 193 7.07 2.47 7.01
C TRP A 193 5.79 3.14 7.52
N GLN A 194 4.99 3.69 6.60
CA GLN A 194 3.73 4.38 6.90
C GLN A 194 2.64 3.84 5.98
N PRO A 195 1.92 2.78 6.36
CA PRO A 195 1.03 2.06 5.45
C PRO A 195 -0.17 2.90 4.99
N ASN A 196 -0.47 3.99 5.71
CA ASN A 196 -1.63 4.85 5.43
C ASN A 196 -1.34 6.00 4.47
N GLN A 197 -0.09 6.34 4.22
CA GLN A 197 0.29 7.44 3.34
C GLN A 197 1.21 6.93 2.23
N GLY A 198 1.18 7.54 1.06
CA GLY A 198 1.91 6.98 -0.05
C GLY A 198 1.73 7.72 -1.36
N VAL A 199 2.45 7.24 -2.38
CA VAL A 199 2.14 7.56 -3.76
C VAL A 199 1.14 6.53 -4.28
N LEU A 200 -0.04 6.99 -4.66
CA LEU A 200 -1.10 6.22 -5.28
C LEU A 200 -1.03 6.34 -6.79
N PHE A 201 -0.80 5.22 -7.47
CA PHE A 201 -0.92 5.08 -8.91
C PHE A 201 -2.28 4.51 -9.24
N VAL A 202 -3.06 5.22 -10.07
CA VAL A 202 -4.42 4.83 -10.45
C VAL A 202 -4.48 4.60 -11.94
N SER A 203 -5.09 3.49 -12.34
CA SER A 203 -5.43 3.20 -13.73
C SER A 203 -6.95 3.17 -13.90
N THR A 204 -7.50 4.14 -14.62
CA THR A 204 -8.93 4.29 -14.86
C THR A 204 -9.26 3.91 -16.30
N PRO A 205 -10.21 2.99 -16.54
CA PRO A 205 -10.64 2.64 -17.89
C PRO A 205 -11.53 3.75 -18.48
N THR A 206 -11.35 4.02 -19.75
CA THR A 206 -12.11 4.99 -20.55
C THR A 206 -12.48 4.36 -21.90
N LEU A 207 -13.34 5.02 -22.69
CA LEU A 207 -13.70 4.55 -24.04
C LEU A 207 -12.50 4.51 -25.01
N PHE A 208 -11.41 5.22 -24.71
CA PHE A 208 -10.23 5.35 -25.57
C PHE A 208 -8.98 4.64 -25.01
N GLY A 209 -9.17 3.73 -24.06
CA GLY A 209 -8.08 3.05 -23.37
C GLY A 209 -8.03 3.42 -21.89
N ARG A 210 -6.85 3.44 -21.29
CA ARG A 210 -6.69 3.73 -19.85
C ARG A 210 -5.98 5.05 -19.64
N VAL A 211 -6.46 5.80 -18.66
CA VAL A 211 -5.78 6.98 -18.14
C VAL A 211 -5.08 6.60 -16.84
N TYR A 212 -3.82 7.02 -16.73
CA TYR A 212 -2.99 6.79 -15.55
C TYR A 212 -2.79 8.12 -14.84
N ASN A 213 -3.09 8.13 -13.55
CA ASN A 213 -2.86 9.29 -12.70
C ASN A 213 -2.09 8.86 -11.47
N SER A 214 -1.29 9.76 -10.94
CA SER A 214 -0.49 9.53 -9.75
C SER A 214 -0.78 10.62 -8.73
N PHE A 215 -0.99 10.21 -7.49
CA PHE A 215 -1.34 11.11 -6.41
C PHE A 215 -0.45 10.86 -5.21
N TYR A 216 -0.15 11.90 -4.44
CA TYR A 216 0.34 11.74 -3.08
C TYR A 216 -0.85 11.81 -2.12
N CYS A 217 -1.04 10.80 -1.27
CA CYS A 217 -2.15 10.74 -0.32
C CYS A 217 -1.63 10.69 1.12
N ASP A 218 -2.09 11.60 1.97
CA ASP A 218 -1.63 11.75 3.35
C ASP A 218 -2.52 11.01 4.37
N GLY A 219 -2.31 9.70 4.54
CA GLY A 219 -2.93 8.98 5.66
C GLY A 219 -4.31 8.37 5.40
N THR A 220 -4.78 8.33 4.15
CA THR A 220 -6.09 7.73 3.78
C THR A 220 -5.98 6.46 2.94
N GLN A 221 -4.77 5.96 2.69
CA GLN A 221 -4.52 4.88 1.72
C GLN A 221 -5.16 5.15 0.35
N GLY A 222 -5.30 6.40 -0.05
CA GLY A 222 -5.95 6.73 -1.31
C GLY A 222 -7.43 6.32 -1.35
N ARG A 223 -8.09 6.13 -0.20
CA ARG A 223 -9.53 5.88 -0.14
C ARG A 223 -10.34 7.17 -0.15
N ASP A 224 -9.75 8.23 0.36
CA ASP A 224 -10.31 9.57 0.33
C ASP A 224 -9.46 10.45 -0.59
N MET A 225 -9.95 10.67 -1.80
CA MET A 225 -9.31 11.48 -2.83
C MET A 225 -9.23 12.97 -2.44
N SER A 226 -10.04 13.46 -1.50
CA SER A 226 -9.93 14.86 -1.04
C SER A 226 -8.63 15.13 -0.28
N ARG A 227 -8.00 14.05 0.21
CA ARG A 227 -6.70 14.03 0.89
C ARG A 227 -5.57 13.53 -0.02
N CYS A 228 -5.79 13.59 -1.32
CA CYS A 228 -4.83 13.22 -2.34
C CYS A 228 -4.54 14.41 -3.25
N GLU A 229 -3.26 14.67 -3.50
CA GLU A 229 -2.81 15.72 -4.39
C GLU A 229 -2.21 15.11 -5.66
N LEU A 230 -2.60 15.65 -6.83
CA LEU A 230 -2.10 15.17 -8.12
C LEU A 230 -0.60 15.44 -8.27
N LEU A 231 0.13 14.44 -8.77
CA LEU A 231 1.54 14.54 -9.16
C LEU A 231 1.62 14.59 -10.69
N SER A 232 1.77 15.80 -11.23
CA SER A 232 1.72 16.09 -12.68
C SER A 232 2.78 15.38 -13.52
N ASP A 233 3.93 15.03 -12.93
CA ASP A 233 5.09 14.46 -13.63
C ASP A 233 5.46 13.06 -13.15
N ALA A 234 4.49 12.33 -12.60
CA ALA A 234 4.69 11.00 -12.03
C ALA A 234 4.05 9.91 -12.89
N ASP A 235 4.43 9.80 -14.16
CA ASP A 235 3.94 8.71 -15.03
C ASP A 235 4.46 7.34 -14.52
N PRO A 236 3.58 6.36 -14.24
CA PRO A 236 4.00 5.09 -13.64
C PRO A 236 4.96 4.27 -14.51
N TYR A 237 4.92 4.40 -15.83
CA TYR A 237 5.85 3.72 -16.73
C TYR A 237 7.23 4.39 -16.69
N LYS A 238 7.28 5.73 -16.72
CA LYS A 238 8.55 6.47 -16.61
C LYS A 238 9.24 6.27 -15.27
N LEU A 239 8.45 6.04 -14.22
CA LEU A 239 8.93 5.82 -12.87
C LEU A 239 9.35 4.38 -12.59
N GLY A 240 9.17 3.45 -13.53
CA GLY A 240 9.48 2.03 -13.31
C GLY A 240 8.49 1.33 -12.37
N VAL A 241 7.29 1.91 -12.15
CA VAL A 241 6.22 1.28 -11.37
C VAL A 241 5.38 0.35 -12.23
N LEU A 242 5.30 0.62 -13.54
CA LEU A 242 4.71 -0.27 -14.53
C LEU A 242 5.74 -0.56 -15.63
N THR A 243 5.76 -1.81 -16.09
CA THR A 243 6.57 -2.21 -17.25
C THR A 243 5.77 -1.98 -18.54
N PRO A 244 6.39 -1.40 -19.59
CA PRO A 244 5.76 -1.20 -20.90
C PRO A 244 5.18 -2.47 -21.54
#